data_AF-X0RVK7-F1
#
_entry.id   AF-X0RVK7-F1
#
_cell.length_a   1.000
_cell.length_b   1.000
_cell.length_c   1.000
_cell.angle_alpha   90.00
_cell.angle_beta   90.00
_cell.angle_gamma   90.00
#
_symmetry.space_group_name_H-M   'P 1'
#
loop_
_entity.id
_entity.type
_entity.pdbx_description
1 polymer ?
#
loop_
_entity_poly.entity_id
_entity_poly.type
_entity_poly.pdbx_seq_one_letter_code
_entity_poly.pdbx_strand_id
1 'polypeptide(L)'
;MNGDHLEAYNFITANYKGIKGNLAQIYNFRYSIANEAGLEELALQIMREAIVEKGFWYQYKYLIKDEDLKSLNKYKEFAELLDICKKKESEAKKNEKPDLKIIVPVKMNEQYQHPLIIALHGDQENIEITEDYWSSCADKNYILALPQSSQIQFSEGYEWKDIEKGSRELKEHYESILEKYNVDSDNIIIGGFSAGGRVALYSILKGIIQVKGF
;
A
#
# COMPACT_ATOMS: atom_id res chain seq x y z
N MET A 1 24.43 -21.15 0.87
CA MET A 1 23.14 -20.47 0.63
C MET A 1 22.38 -20.25 1.94
N ASN A 2 22.20 -21.23 2.83
CA ASN A 2 21.48 -21.02 4.11
C ASN A 2 22.11 -19.97 5.06
N GLY A 3 23.42 -19.73 4.99
CA GLY A 3 24.11 -18.73 5.83
C GLY A 3 23.61 -17.30 5.58
N ASP A 4 23.45 -16.92 4.31
CA ASP A 4 23.06 -15.56 3.93
C ASP A 4 21.60 -15.26 4.34
N HIS A 5 20.71 -16.25 4.25
CA HIS A 5 19.32 -16.11 4.71
C HIS A 5 19.21 -15.98 6.23
N LEU A 6 20.02 -16.74 6.99
CA LEU A 6 20.05 -16.61 8.45
C LEU A 6 20.56 -15.22 8.88
N GLU A 7 21.60 -14.72 8.23
CA GLU A 7 22.12 -13.37 8.48
C GLU A 7 21.06 -12.31 8.15
N ALA A 8 20.38 -12.45 7.01
CA ALA A 8 19.27 -11.56 6.62
C ALA A 8 18.13 -11.58 7.66
N TYR A 9 17.73 -12.77 8.14
CA TYR A 9 16.71 -12.93 9.17
C TYR A 9 17.10 -12.22 10.48
N ASN A 10 18.33 -12.41 10.93
CA ASN A 10 18.84 -11.79 12.15
C ASN A 10 18.87 -10.27 12.00
N PHE A 11 19.31 -9.77 10.85
CA PHE A 11 19.35 -8.34 10.57
C PHE A 11 17.97 -7.71 10.61
N ILE A 12 16.98 -8.26 9.88
CA ILE A 12 15.62 -7.69 9.90
C ILE A 12 14.99 -7.77 11.29
N THR A 13 15.20 -8.88 12.02
CA THR A 13 14.63 -9.08 13.35
C THR A 13 15.21 -8.12 14.39
N ALA A 14 16.50 -7.77 14.28
CA ALA A 14 17.13 -6.80 15.16
C ALA A 14 16.68 -5.35 14.89
N ASN A 15 16.33 -5.02 13.63
CA ASN A 15 16.18 -3.63 13.20
C ASN A 15 14.74 -3.20 12.89
N TYR A 16 13.76 -4.10 12.76
CA TYR A 16 12.42 -3.70 12.30
C TYR A 16 11.60 -2.87 13.30
N LYS A 17 11.93 -2.91 14.59
CA LYS A 17 11.16 -2.22 15.63
C LYS A 17 11.32 -0.71 15.49
N GLY A 18 10.20 0.00 15.38
CA GLY A 18 10.18 1.47 15.26
C GLY A 18 10.38 2.00 13.83
N ILE A 19 10.52 1.12 12.84
CA ILE A 19 10.52 1.51 11.43
C ILE A 19 9.08 1.87 11.01
N LYS A 20 8.91 3.02 10.35
CA LYS A 20 7.66 3.40 9.70
C LYS A 20 7.45 2.59 8.41
N GLY A 21 6.20 2.25 8.12
CA GLY A 21 5.81 1.51 6.92
C GLY A 21 4.74 0.46 7.25
N ASN A 22 4.61 -0.56 6.40
CA ASN A 22 3.64 -1.62 6.62
C ASN A 22 4.23 -2.76 7.46
N LEU A 23 3.77 -2.88 8.71
CA LEU A 23 4.22 -3.94 9.61
C LEU A 23 3.85 -5.34 9.10
N ALA A 24 2.70 -5.53 8.47
CA ALA A 24 2.32 -6.83 7.89
C ALA A 24 3.34 -7.28 6.84
N GLN A 25 3.82 -6.35 6.00
CA GLN A 25 4.87 -6.62 5.02
C GLN A 25 6.20 -7.00 5.68
N ILE A 26 6.58 -6.34 6.77
CA ILE A 26 7.78 -6.73 7.54
C ILE A 26 7.66 -8.16 8.07
N TYR A 27 6.50 -8.55 8.62
CA TYR A 27 6.28 -9.94 9.06
C TYR A 27 6.37 -10.92 7.90
N ASN A 28 5.87 -10.54 6.71
CA ASN A 28 6.01 -11.34 5.49
C ASN A 28 7.47 -11.66 5.18
N PHE A 29 8.32 -10.63 5.08
CA PHE A 29 9.76 -10.83 4.89
C PHE A 29 10.37 -11.71 5.98
N ARG A 30 10.00 -11.50 7.24
CA ARG A 30 10.57 -12.25 8.38
C ARG A 30 10.29 -13.74 8.30
N TYR A 31 9.04 -14.16 8.04
CA TYR A 31 8.74 -15.59 7.97
C TYR A 31 9.27 -16.24 6.69
N SER A 32 9.26 -15.55 5.54
CA SER A 32 9.80 -16.10 4.29
C SER A 32 11.30 -16.32 4.40
N ILE A 33 12.05 -15.33 4.90
CA ILE A 33 13.51 -15.45 5.07
C ILE A 33 13.85 -16.50 6.14
N ALA A 34 13.07 -16.60 7.23
CA ALA A 34 13.26 -17.66 8.22
C ALA A 34 13.07 -19.05 7.61
N ASN A 35 12.05 -19.22 6.75
CA ASN A 35 11.81 -20.49 6.08
C ASN A 35 12.93 -20.86 5.10
N GLU A 36 13.39 -19.89 4.30
CA GLU A 36 14.55 -20.06 3.39
C GLU A 36 15.87 -20.33 4.14
N ALA A 37 16.00 -19.86 5.37
CA ALA A 37 17.11 -20.22 6.26
C ALA A 37 17.00 -21.65 6.83
N GLY A 38 15.92 -22.39 6.54
CA GLY A 38 15.62 -23.72 7.07
C GLY A 38 15.01 -23.72 8.48
N LEU A 39 14.56 -22.55 8.96
CA LEU A 39 13.96 -22.38 10.29
C LEU A 39 12.43 -22.46 10.23
N GLU A 40 11.90 -23.59 9.76
CA GLU A 40 10.48 -23.78 9.45
C GLU A 40 9.57 -23.55 10.68
N GLU A 41 9.94 -24.07 11.85
CA GLU A 41 9.17 -23.87 13.10
C GLU A 41 9.13 -22.40 13.52
N LEU A 42 10.23 -21.67 13.34
CA LEU A 42 10.31 -20.25 13.62
C LEU A 42 9.47 -19.45 12.62
N ALA A 43 9.49 -19.82 11.33
CA ALA A 43 8.63 -19.23 10.32
C ALA A 43 7.15 -19.38 10.70
N LEU A 44 6.71 -20.57 11.11
CA LEU A 44 5.34 -20.79 11.60
C LEU A 44 5.01 -19.96 12.83
N GLN A 45 5.93 -19.86 13.80
CA GLN A 45 5.73 -19.01 14.98
C GLN A 45 5.53 -17.54 14.59
N ILE A 46 6.34 -17.02 13.66
CA ILE A 46 6.22 -15.64 13.16
C ILE A 46 4.91 -15.45 12.40
N MET A 47 4.51 -16.42 11.58
CA MET A 47 3.21 -16.37 10.88
C MET A 47 2.05 -16.38 11.87
N ARG A 48 2.10 -17.20 12.92
CA ARG A 48 1.08 -17.25 13.97
C ARG A 48 0.98 -15.91 14.71
N GLU A 49 2.12 -15.31 15.09
CA GLU A 49 2.15 -13.98 15.68
C GLU A 49 1.48 -12.95 14.75
N ALA A 50 1.86 -12.93 13.47
CA ALA A 50 1.29 -11.99 12.49
C ALA A 50 -0.23 -12.16 12.30
N ILE A 51 -0.68 -13.40 12.11
CA ILE A 51 -2.05 -13.69 11.64
C ILE A 51 -3.03 -13.73 12.80
N VAL A 52 -2.65 -14.38 13.91
CA VAL A 52 -3.52 -14.63 15.06
C VAL A 52 -3.43 -13.50 16.08
N GLU A 53 -2.21 -13.08 16.43
CA GLU A 53 -2.01 -12.12 17.53
C GLU A 53 -2.10 -10.66 17.05
N LYS A 54 -1.47 -10.35 15.91
CA LYS A 54 -1.55 -9.01 15.29
C LYS A 54 -2.77 -8.82 14.40
N GLY A 55 -3.44 -9.91 14.04
CA GLY A 55 -4.64 -9.86 13.23
C GLY A 55 -4.40 -9.59 11.75
N PHE A 56 -3.16 -9.66 11.26
CA PHE A 56 -2.87 -9.51 9.84
C PHE A 56 -3.42 -10.67 9.00
N TRP A 57 -3.43 -10.47 7.69
CA TRP A 57 -3.74 -11.47 6.69
C TRP A 57 -2.93 -11.21 5.43
N TYR A 58 -2.66 -12.30 4.69
CA TYR A 58 -1.94 -12.28 3.42
C TYR A 58 -2.76 -12.97 2.35
N GLN A 59 -2.57 -12.60 1.09
CA GLN A 59 -3.31 -13.19 -0.02
C GLN A 59 -3.12 -14.71 -0.05
N TYR A 60 -4.22 -15.47 -0.02
CA TYR A 60 -4.20 -16.93 0.01
C TYR A 60 -3.41 -17.51 -1.16
N LYS A 61 -3.60 -16.95 -2.36
CA LYS A 61 -2.89 -17.37 -3.57
C LYS A 61 -1.37 -17.19 -3.45
N TYR A 62 -0.91 -16.12 -2.79
CA TYR A 62 0.52 -15.91 -2.53
C TYR A 62 1.04 -17.01 -1.60
N LEU A 63 0.39 -17.20 -0.44
CA LEU A 63 0.86 -18.15 0.57
C LEU A 63 0.99 -19.60 0.06
N ILE A 64 0.14 -20.04 -0.87
CA ILE A 64 0.21 -21.41 -1.42
C ILE A 64 1.11 -21.57 -2.65
N LYS A 65 1.52 -20.46 -3.29
CA LYS A 65 2.30 -20.49 -4.54
C LYS A 65 3.73 -20.02 -4.38
N ASP A 66 4.03 -19.30 -3.31
CA ASP A 66 5.39 -18.86 -3.05
C ASP A 66 6.27 -20.09 -2.78
N GLU A 67 7.34 -20.23 -3.57
CA GLU A 67 8.27 -21.34 -3.42
C GLU A 67 9.04 -21.22 -2.09
N ASP A 68 9.26 -20.00 -1.61
CA ASP A 68 9.91 -19.70 -0.32
C ASP A 68 9.09 -20.22 0.87
N LEU A 69 7.82 -20.61 0.69
CA LEU A 69 6.94 -21.11 1.74
C LEU A 69 6.56 -22.59 1.55
N LYS A 70 7.02 -23.20 0.46
CA LYS A 70 6.53 -24.52 0.02
C LYS A 70 6.79 -25.63 1.03
N SER A 71 7.90 -25.56 1.75
CA SER A 71 8.25 -26.54 2.79
C SER A 71 7.27 -26.53 3.98
N LEU A 72 6.55 -25.42 4.20
CA LEU A 72 5.58 -25.27 5.28
C LEU A 72 4.28 -26.06 5.04
N ASN A 73 3.99 -26.47 3.80
CA ASN A 73 2.77 -27.21 3.43
C ASN A 73 2.60 -28.54 4.18
N LYS A 74 3.67 -29.11 4.75
CA LYS A 74 3.61 -30.35 5.54
C LYS A 74 3.04 -30.15 6.94
N TYR A 75 2.94 -28.91 7.42
CA TYR A 75 2.48 -28.59 8.77
C TYR A 75 0.98 -28.30 8.82
N LYS A 76 0.28 -28.98 9.74
CA LYS A 76 -1.15 -28.73 10.01
C LYS A 76 -1.41 -27.27 10.40
N GLU A 77 -0.51 -26.68 11.18
CA GLU A 77 -0.60 -25.28 11.62
C GLU A 77 -0.61 -24.32 10.43
N PHE A 78 0.22 -24.56 9.40
CA PHE A 78 0.22 -23.73 8.20
C PHE A 78 -1.14 -23.74 7.50
N ALA A 79 -1.78 -24.92 7.38
CA ALA A 79 -3.11 -25.04 6.82
C ALA A 79 -4.17 -24.25 7.63
N GLU A 80 -4.08 -24.25 8.95
CA GLU A 80 -4.97 -23.47 9.81
C GLU A 80 -4.78 -21.95 9.60
N LEU A 81 -3.54 -21.49 9.44
CA LEU A 81 -3.20 -20.10 9.15
C LEU A 81 -3.69 -19.66 7.75
N LEU A 82 -3.59 -20.54 6.75
CA LEU A 82 -4.14 -20.32 5.40
C LEU A 82 -5.66 -20.09 5.45
N ASP A 83 -6.39 -20.89 6.21
CA ASP A 83 -7.85 -20.76 6.35
C ASP A 83 -8.24 -19.42 7.01
N ILE A 84 -7.47 -18.96 8.00
CA ILE A 84 -7.68 -17.64 8.62
C ILE A 84 -7.46 -16.54 7.57
N CYS A 85 -6.35 -16.58 6.84
CA CYS A 85 -6.04 -15.58 5.82
C CYS A 85 -7.10 -15.55 4.71
N LYS A 86 -7.57 -16.72 4.26
CA LYS A 86 -8.59 -16.84 3.22
C LYS A 86 -9.91 -16.20 3.62
N LYS A 87 -10.35 -16.39 4.87
CA LYS A 87 -11.56 -15.74 5.41
C LYS A 87 -11.40 -14.22 5.44
N LYS A 88 -10.29 -13.74 6.02
CA LYS A 88 -9.99 -12.30 6.11
C LYS A 88 -9.83 -11.64 4.74
N GLU A 89 -9.19 -12.31 3.78
CA GLU A 89 -9.08 -11.83 2.40
C GLU A 89 -10.47 -11.67 1.77
N SER A 90 -11.36 -12.65 1.95
CA SER A 90 -12.73 -12.58 1.42
C SER A 90 -13.52 -11.43 2.04
N GLU A 91 -13.36 -11.18 3.34
CA GLU A 91 -14.01 -10.07 4.05
C GLU A 91 -13.46 -8.72 3.60
N ALA A 92 -12.13 -8.59 3.49
CA ALA A 92 -11.48 -7.37 3.04
C ALA A 92 -11.88 -7.00 1.61
N LYS A 93 -11.89 -7.96 0.69
CA LYS A 93 -12.33 -7.74 -0.70
C LYS A 93 -13.80 -7.39 -0.83
N LYS A 94 -14.66 -7.91 0.05
CA LYS A 94 -16.09 -7.55 0.06
C LYS A 94 -16.32 -6.10 0.48
N ASN A 95 -15.46 -5.57 1.35
CA ASN A 95 -15.55 -4.22 1.90
C ASN A 95 -14.56 -3.25 1.24
N GLU A 96 -13.95 -3.65 0.12
CA GLU A 96 -12.95 -2.85 -0.55
C GLU A 96 -13.55 -1.53 -1.05
N LYS A 97 -12.89 -0.41 -0.72
CA LYS A 97 -13.30 0.92 -1.14
C LYS A 97 -12.06 1.80 -1.24
N PRO A 98 -12.02 2.75 -2.20
CA PRO A 98 -10.91 3.68 -2.28
C PRO A 98 -10.98 4.63 -1.08
N ASP A 99 -9.84 5.23 -0.76
CA ASP A 99 -9.73 6.23 0.30
C ASP A 99 -8.96 7.45 -0.21
N LEU A 100 -9.10 8.57 0.49
CA LEU A 100 -8.48 9.83 0.11
C LEU A 100 -8.10 10.63 1.35
N LYS A 101 -6.81 10.89 1.52
CA LYS A 101 -6.33 11.87 2.49
C LYS A 101 -6.01 13.19 1.79
N ILE A 102 -6.53 14.29 2.34
CA ILE A 102 -6.20 15.65 1.91
C ILE A 102 -5.42 16.35 3.02
N ILE A 103 -4.28 16.95 2.66
CA ILE A 103 -3.50 17.81 3.53
C ILE A 103 -3.58 19.22 2.95
N VAL A 104 -4.15 20.14 3.72
CA VAL A 104 -4.26 21.55 3.34
C VAL A 104 -3.15 22.37 4.00
N PRO A 105 -2.65 23.43 3.35
CA PRO A 105 -1.69 24.34 3.96
C PRO A 105 -2.25 25.00 5.23
N VAL A 106 -1.38 25.27 6.22
CA VAL A 106 -1.75 25.88 7.51
C VAL A 106 -2.44 27.26 7.34
N LYS A 107 -2.12 27.98 6.26
CA LYS A 107 -2.71 29.28 5.92
C LYS A 107 -3.49 29.22 4.62
N MET A 108 -4.51 28.36 4.56
CA MET A 108 -5.44 28.36 3.45
C MET A 108 -6.36 29.58 3.55
N ASN A 109 -6.40 30.40 2.50
CA ASN A 109 -7.36 31.49 2.38
C ASN A 109 -8.36 31.12 1.29
N GLU A 110 -9.61 30.90 1.68
CA GLU A 110 -10.70 30.44 0.80
C GLU A 110 -11.00 31.40 -0.35
N GLN A 111 -10.61 32.67 -0.26
CA GLN A 111 -10.79 33.67 -1.33
C GLN A 111 -9.84 33.47 -2.52
N TYR A 112 -8.74 32.73 -2.34
CA TYR A 112 -7.77 32.48 -3.40
C TYR A 112 -7.85 31.04 -3.89
N GLN A 113 -7.56 30.85 -5.17
CA GLN A 113 -7.36 29.54 -5.74
C GLN A 113 -6.02 28.95 -5.25
N HIS A 114 -6.01 27.66 -4.91
CA HIS A 114 -4.82 26.96 -4.42
C HIS A 114 -4.37 25.91 -5.43
N PRO A 115 -3.06 25.78 -5.70
CA PRO A 115 -2.57 24.74 -6.57
C PRO A 115 -2.73 23.36 -5.89
N LEU A 116 -2.84 22.30 -6.70
CA LEU A 116 -3.11 20.95 -6.23
C LEU A 116 -1.96 20.02 -6.65
N ILE A 117 -1.50 19.19 -5.72
CA ILE A 117 -0.67 18.02 -6.00
C ILE A 117 -1.46 16.77 -5.65
N ILE A 118 -1.53 15.82 -6.56
CA ILE A 118 -2.10 14.49 -6.35
C ILE A 118 -0.95 13.49 -6.38
N ALA A 119 -0.74 12.72 -5.32
CA ALA A 119 0.34 11.72 -5.26
C ALA A 119 -0.21 10.31 -5.06
N LEU A 120 0.11 9.42 -6.00
CA LEU A 120 -0.34 8.03 -6.03
C LEU A 120 0.74 7.07 -5.49
N HIS A 121 0.34 6.22 -4.54
CA HIS A 121 1.18 5.18 -3.94
C HIS A 121 1.59 4.10 -4.97
N GLY A 122 2.67 3.37 -4.70
CA GLY A 122 3.06 2.17 -5.45
C GLY A 122 2.27 0.91 -5.07
N ASP A 123 2.50 -0.20 -5.76
CA ASP A 123 1.93 -1.48 -5.34
C ASP A 123 2.44 -1.87 -3.95
N GLN A 124 1.56 -2.47 -3.14
CA GLN A 124 1.78 -2.88 -1.75
C GLN A 124 1.98 -1.73 -0.75
N GLU A 125 1.75 -0.49 -1.17
CA GLU A 125 1.81 0.70 -0.32
C GLU A 125 0.40 1.16 0.10
N ASN A 126 0.37 2.28 0.82
CA ASN A 126 -0.84 2.94 1.32
C ASN A 126 -0.59 4.45 1.49
N ILE A 127 -1.60 5.17 1.99
CA ILE A 127 -1.54 6.62 2.24
C ILE A 127 -0.40 6.98 3.19
N GLU A 128 -0.26 6.26 4.31
CA GLU A 128 0.74 6.59 5.34
C GLU A 128 2.17 6.52 4.79
N ILE A 129 2.46 5.50 3.98
CA ILE A 129 3.77 5.36 3.31
C ILE A 129 4.00 6.49 2.33
N THR A 130 2.99 6.82 1.51
CA THR A 130 3.12 7.83 0.47
C THR A 130 3.27 9.23 1.07
N GLU A 131 2.50 9.53 2.11
CA GLU A 131 2.53 10.83 2.80
C GLU A 131 3.94 11.23 3.26
N ASP A 132 4.73 10.30 3.80
CA ASP A 132 6.07 10.59 4.29
C ASP A 132 6.98 11.19 3.18
N TYR A 133 6.76 10.84 1.91
CA TYR A 133 7.54 11.35 0.78
C TYR A 133 7.00 12.65 0.18
N TRP A 134 5.69 12.90 0.29
CA TRP A 134 5.03 14.02 -0.39
C TRP A 134 4.61 15.15 0.56
N SER A 135 4.61 14.93 1.88
CA SER A 135 4.15 15.90 2.90
C SER A 135 4.76 17.31 2.76
N SER A 136 6.04 17.41 2.38
CA SER A 136 6.73 18.69 2.15
C SER A 136 6.12 19.56 1.03
N CYS A 137 5.26 18.99 0.17
CA CYS A 137 4.51 19.75 -0.82
C CYS A 137 3.46 20.68 -0.18
N ALA A 138 2.85 20.26 0.93
CA ALA A 138 1.85 21.06 1.64
C ALA A 138 2.46 22.36 2.23
N ASP A 139 3.75 22.34 2.57
CA ASP A 139 4.48 23.52 3.06
C ASP A 139 4.67 24.60 1.99
N LYS A 140 4.46 24.27 0.71
CA LYS A 140 4.61 25.19 -0.44
C LYS A 140 3.27 25.76 -0.91
N ASN A 141 2.27 25.80 -0.04
CA ASN A 141 0.90 26.26 -0.32
C ASN A 141 0.13 25.41 -1.35
N TYR A 142 0.52 24.14 -1.55
CA TYR A 142 -0.28 23.20 -2.33
C TYR A 142 -1.28 22.49 -1.44
N ILE A 143 -2.50 22.29 -1.95
CA ILE A 143 -3.35 21.21 -1.45
C ILE A 143 -2.68 19.90 -1.89
N LEU A 144 -2.42 19.00 -0.95
CA LEU A 144 -1.87 17.68 -1.24
C LEU A 144 -2.96 16.63 -1.08
N ALA A 145 -3.26 15.92 -2.17
CA ALA A 145 -4.18 14.80 -2.20
C ALA A 145 -3.41 13.49 -2.31
N LEU A 146 -3.76 12.52 -1.47
CA LEU A 146 -3.18 11.18 -1.40
C LEU A 146 -4.29 10.14 -1.60
N PRO A 147 -4.64 9.80 -2.85
CA PRO A 147 -5.59 8.74 -3.14
C PRO A 147 -5.02 7.36 -2.79
N GLN A 148 -5.85 6.48 -2.25
CA GLN A 148 -5.57 5.06 -2.02
C GLN A 148 -6.46 4.21 -2.89
N SER A 149 -5.88 3.21 -3.56
CA SER A 149 -6.69 2.25 -4.30
C SER A 149 -7.56 1.44 -3.36
N SER A 150 -8.74 1.05 -3.82
CA SER A 150 -9.53 0.03 -3.12
C SER A 150 -8.89 -1.36 -3.17
N GLN A 151 -8.02 -1.64 -4.13
CA GLN A 151 -7.57 -2.99 -4.46
C GLN A 151 -6.59 -3.52 -3.42
N ILE A 152 -7.12 -4.09 -2.34
CA ILE A 152 -6.33 -4.61 -1.22
C ILE A 152 -5.74 -5.98 -1.55
N GLN A 153 -4.43 -6.12 -1.37
CA GLN A 153 -3.70 -7.36 -1.60
C GLN A 153 -3.49 -8.16 -0.30
N PHE A 154 -3.12 -7.46 0.77
CA PHE A 154 -2.95 -8.00 2.13
C PHE A 154 -3.19 -6.86 3.14
N SER A 155 -3.10 -7.14 4.44
CA SER A 155 -3.29 -6.11 5.47
C SER A 155 -2.47 -4.84 5.19
N GLU A 156 -3.18 -3.71 5.06
CA GLU A 156 -2.62 -2.37 4.78
C GLU A 156 -1.77 -2.26 3.50
N GLY A 157 -1.84 -3.24 2.58
CA GLY A 157 -1.10 -3.24 1.33
C GLY A 157 -2.04 -3.21 0.13
N TYR A 158 -2.06 -2.09 -0.59
CA TYR A 158 -2.95 -1.84 -1.72
C TYR A 158 -2.17 -1.82 -3.04
N GLU A 159 -2.82 -2.22 -4.13
CA GLU A 159 -2.19 -2.29 -5.47
C GLU A 159 -3.00 -1.53 -6.53
N TRP A 160 -2.40 -1.33 -7.70
CA TRP A 160 -3.05 -0.73 -8.87
C TRP A 160 -3.10 -1.74 -10.02
N LYS A 161 -3.61 -2.94 -9.72
CA LYS A 161 -3.58 -4.07 -10.65
C LYS A 161 -4.58 -3.89 -11.81
N ASP A 162 -5.82 -3.57 -11.49
CA ASP A 162 -6.81 -3.09 -12.45
C ASP A 162 -6.62 -1.58 -12.62
N ILE A 163 -5.93 -1.22 -13.71
CA ILE A 163 -5.62 0.17 -14.06
C ILE A 163 -6.88 0.99 -14.38
N GLU A 164 -7.91 0.36 -14.95
CA GLU A 164 -9.16 1.04 -15.31
C GLU A 164 -9.96 1.35 -14.05
N LYS A 165 -10.03 0.40 -13.11
CA LYS A 165 -10.61 0.64 -11.78
C LYS A 165 -9.86 1.76 -11.06
N GLY A 166 -8.53 1.68 -11.00
CA GLY A 166 -7.70 2.73 -10.39
C GLY A 166 -7.92 4.11 -11.02
N SER A 167 -8.03 4.16 -12.34
CA SER A 167 -8.30 5.41 -13.06
C SER A 167 -9.70 5.96 -12.80
N ARG A 168 -10.71 5.11 -12.57
CA ARG A 168 -12.06 5.56 -12.17
C ARG A 168 -12.06 6.12 -10.75
N GLU A 169 -11.43 5.42 -9.82
CA GLU A 169 -11.27 5.89 -8.43
C GLU A 169 -10.55 7.25 -8.38
N LEU A 170 -9.46 7.39 -9.15
CA LEU A 170 -8.74 8.65 -9.28
C LEU A 170 -9.64 9.77 -9.84
N LYS A 171 -10.48 9.48 -10.84
CA LYS A 171 -11.43 10.45 -11.39
C LYS A 171 -12.44 10.91 -10.33
N GLU A 172 -13.01 9.98 -9.58
CA GLU A 172 -13.98 10.27 -8.51
C GLU A 172 -13.36 11.17 -7.43
N HIS A 173 -12.11 10.88 -7.03
CA HIS A 173 -11.37 11.74 -6.10
C HIS A 173 -11.06 13.11 -6.68
N TYR A 174 -10.56 13.16 -7.93
CA TYR A 174 -10.26 14.41 -8.63
C TYR A 174 -11.49 15.33 -8.69
N GLU A 175 -12.64 14.80 -9.14
CA GLU A 175 -13.90 15.54 -9.21
C GLU A 175 -14.37 16.01 -7.82
N SER A 176 -14.28 15.14 -6.81
CA SER A 176 -14.65 15.50 -5.43
C SER A 176 -13.75 16.59 -4.84
N ILE A 177 -12.46 16.62 -5.18
CA ILE A 177 -11.54 17.67 -4.75
C ILE A 177 -11.90 19.01 -5.38
N LEU A 178 -12.14 19.03 -6.70
CA LEU A 178 -12.52 20.25 -7.41
C LEU A 178 -13.87 20.82 -6.94
N GLU A 179 -14.79 19.98 -6.50
CA GLU A 179 -16.07 20.42 -5.93
C GLU A 179 -15.91 21.03 -4.53
N LYS A 180 -15.02 20.46 -3.71
CA LYS A 180 -14.88 20.81 -2.28
C LYS A 180 -13.91 21.95 -2.01
N TYR A 181 -12.91 22.14 -2.88
CA TYR A 181 -11.83 23.09 -2.66
C TYR A 181 -11.74 24.10 -3.80
N ASN A 182 -11.36 25.34 -3.47
CA ASN A 182 -11.10 26.38 -4.47
C ASN A 182 -9.74 26.12 -5.14
N VAL A 183 -9.70 25.14 -6.05
CA VAL A 183 -8.48 24.70 -6.75
C VAL A 183 -8.18 25.63 -7.93
N ASP A 184 -6.90 25.93 -8.12
CA ASP A 184 -6.38 26.51 -9.35
C ASP A 184 -6.23 25.40 -10.40
N SER A 185 -7.24 25.28 -11.28
CA SER A 185 -7.29 24.23 -12.31
C SER A 185 -6.13 24.30 -13.31
N ASP A 186 -5.48 25.46 -13.46
CA ASP A 186 -4.31 25.61 -14.33
C ASP A 186 -3.00 25.18 -13.63
N ASN A 187 -3.04 24.89 -12.32
CA ASN A 187 -1.89 24.52 -11.50
C ASN A 187 -2.13 23.22 -10.70
N ILE A 188 -2.60 22.19 -11.40
CA ILE A 188 -2.68 20.82 -10.89
C ILE A 188 -1.46 20.01 -11.36
N ILE A 189 -0.76 19.36 -10.44
CA ILE A 189 0.34 18.43 -10.71
C ILE A 189 -0.08 17.05 -10.18
N ILE A 190 0.26 15.99 -10.91
CA ILE A 190 0.04 14.61 -10.43
C ILE A 190 1.35 13.83 -10.47
N GLY A 191 1.74 13.23 -9.35
CA GLY A 191 2.88 12.35 -9.25
C GLY A 191 2.46 10.93 -8.86
N GLY A 192 3.35 9.96 -9.07
CA GLY A 192 3.12 8.62 -8.57
C GLY A 192 4.39 7.77 -8.58
N PHE A 193 4.46 6.84 -7.63
CA PHE A 193 5.55 5.86 -7.55
C PHE A 193 5.13 4.55 -8.23
N SER A 194 6.00 3.99 -9.08
CA SER A 194 5.81 2.68 -9.73
C SER A 194 4.42 2.54 -10.38
N ALA A 195 3.57 1.62 -9.88
CA ALA A 195 2.22 1.38 -10.39
C ALA A 195 1.28 2.60 -10.24
N GLY A 196 1.49 3.45 -9.24
CA GLY A 196 0.76 4.72 -9.11
C GLY A 196 1.09 5.68 -10.27
N GLY A 197 2.37 5.75 -10.67
CA GLY A 197 2.80 6.52 -11.85
C GLY A 197 2.17 5.98 -13.15
N ARG A 198 2.01 4.65 -13.24
CA ARG A 198 1.31 4.01 -14.36
C ARG A 198 -0.16 4.45 -14.44
N VAL A 199 -0.89 4.45 -13.31
CA VAL A 199 -2.29 4.93 -13.26
C VAL A 199 -2.37 6.40 -13.63
N ALA A 200 -1.50 7.25 -13.06
CA ALA A 200 -1.47 8.68 -13.36
C ALA A 200 -1.33 8.95 -14.86
N LEU A 201 -0.30 8.39 -15.50
CA LEU A 201 -0.06 8.58 -16.94
C LEU A 201 -1.20 8.03 -17.78
N TYR A 202 -1.76 6.88 -17.40
CA TYR A 202 -2.93 6.32 -18.07
C TYR A 202 -4.13 7.26 -18.03
N SER A 203 -4.45 7.82 -16.87
CA SER A 203 -5.56 8.76 -16.70
C SER A 203 -5.34 10.06 -17.47
N ILE A 204 -4.12 10.60 -17.51
CA ILE A 204 -3.77 11.78 -18.30
C ILE A 204 -4.01 11.51 -19.79
N LEU A 205 -3.44 10.42 -20.32
CA LEU A 205 -3.52 10.10 -21.76
C LEU A 205 -4.95 9.78 -22.22
N LYS A 206 -5.83 9.35 -21.31
CA LYS A 206 -7.25 9.12 -21.57
C LYS A 206 -8.12 10.36 -21.39
N GLY A 207 -7.53 11.50 -20.99
CA GLY A 207 -8.28 12.74 -20.73
C GLY A 207 -9.23 12.63 -19.53
N ILE A 208 -8.96 11.71 -18.61
CA ILE A 208 -9.78 11.45 -17.43
C ILE A 208 -9.56 12.54 -16.38
N ILE A 209 -8.33 13.05 -16.30
CA ILE A 209 -7.93 14.18 -15.47
C ILE A 209 -7.19 15.21 -16.32
N GLN A 210 -7.24 16.47 -15.91
CA GLN A 210 -6.50 17.56 -16.54
C GLN A 210 -5.45 18.06 -15.57
N VAL A 211 -4.19 18.06 -15.99
CA VAL A 211 -3.05 18.43 -15.16
C VAL A 211 -2.07 19.27 -15.98
N LYS A 212 -1.37 20.17 -15.31
CA LYS A 212 -0.29 20.99 -15.86
C LYS A 212 0.99 20.19 -16.06
N GLY A 213 1.24 19.22 -15.18
CA GLY A 213 2.48 18.45 -15.17
C GLY A 213 2.39 17.16 -14.38
N PHE A 214 3.43 16.35 -14.58
CA PHE A 214 3.70 15.08 -13.90
C PHE A 214 5.07 15.15 -13.23
#